data_AF-A0A967VF00-F1
#
_entry.id   AF-A0A967VF00-F1
#
_cell.length_a   1.000
_cell.length_b   1.000
_cell.length_c   1.000
_cell.angle_alpha   90.00
_cell.angle_beta   90.00
_cell.angle_gamma   90.00
#
_symmetry.space_group_name_H-M   'P 1'
#
loop_
_entity.id
_entity.type
_entity.pdbx_description
1 polymer ?
#
loop_
_entity_poly.entity_id
_entity_poly.type
_entity_poly.pdbx_seq_one_letter_code
_entity_poly.pdbx_strand_id
1 'polypeptide(L)' 'FELAGTFNRFYEACHILGETDPARRASWLRLAELTRRTIVTGLDLLGIEVPERM' A
#
# COMPACT_ATOMS: atom_id res chain seq x y z
N PHE A 1 11.89 6.78 4.69
CA PHE A 1 10.86 5.79 4.30
C PHE A 1 9.65 5.79 5.25
N GLU A 2 9.10 6.97 5.60
CA GLU A 2 8.00 7.04 6.57
C GLU A 2 6.67 6.49 6.04
N LEU A 3 6.40 6.66 4.74
CA LEU A 3 5.18 6.18 4.09
C LEU A 3 5.08 4.65 4.14
N ALA A 4 6.15 3.96 3.71
CA ALA A 4 6.21 2.49 3.74
C ALA A 4 6.11 1.94 5.17
N GLY A 5 6.81 2.56 6.13
CA GLY A 5 6.74 2.15 7.53
C GLY A 5 5.35 2.37 8.15
N THR A 6 4.67 3.45 7.78
CA THR A 6 3.31 3.73 8.25
C THR A 6 2.28 2.80 7.62
N PHE A 7 2.42 2.50 6.33
CA PHE A 7 1.58 1.51 5.65
C PHE A 7 1.78 0.11 6.22
N ASN A 8 3.00 -0.29 6.58
CA ASN A 8 3.24 -1.59 7.19
C ASN A 8 2.50 -1.74 8.54
N ARG A 9 2.54 -0.71 9.39
CA ARG A 9 1.76 -0.70 10.64
C ARG A 9 0.25 -0.78 10.38
N PHE A 10 -0.25 -0.10 9.35
CA PHE A 10 -1.65 -0.20 8.94
C PHE A 10 -2.00 -1.62 8.47
N TYR A 11 -1.14 -2.24 7.66
CA TYR A 11 -1.35 -3.59 7.15
C TYR A 11 -1.33 -4.66 8.26
N GLU A 12 -0.47 -4.50 9.26
CA GLU A 12 -0.43 -5.36 10.45
C GLU A 12 -1.66 -5.16 11.35
N ALA A 13 -2.10 -3.91 11.55
CA ALA A 13 -3.23 -3.60 12.41
C ALA A 13 -4.60 -3.90 11.76
N CYS A 14 -4.71 -3.82 10.44
CA CYS A 14 -5.96 -4.01 9.69
C CYS A 14 -5.86 -5.26 8.82
N HIS A 15 -6.51 -6.35 9.22
CA HIS A 15 -6.50 -7.60 8.46
C HIS A 15 -7.40 -7.51 7.21
N ILE A 16 -6.86 -6.94 6.12
CA ILE A 16 -7.62 -6.58 4.91
C ILE A 16 -8.36 -7.76 4.28
N LEU A 17 -7.74 -8.95 4.29
CA LEU A 17 -8.30 -10.13 3.62
C LEU A 17 -9.41 -10.82 4.43
N GLY A 18 -9.42 -10.66 5.75
CA GLY A 18 -10.48 -11.21 6.62
C GLY A 18 -11.51 -10.18 7.07
N GLU A 19 -11.50 -8.97 6.50
CA GLU A 19 -12.55 -7.99 6.74
C GLU A 19 -13.87 -8.48 6.14
N THR A 20 -14.92 -8.44 6.95
CA THR A 20 -16.27 -8.95 6.61
C THR A 20 -17.11 -7.90 5.91
N ASP A 21 -16.83 -6.61 6.13
CA ASP A 21 -17.45 -5.51 5.41
C ASP A 21 -16.81 -5.32 4.03
N PRO A 22 -17.53 -5.58 2.93
CA PRO A 22 -16.99 -5.45 1.58
C PRO A 22 -16.65 -4.00 1.21
N ALA A 23 -17.35 -3.00 1.76
CA ALA A 23 -17.07 -1.59 1.50
C ALA A 23 -15.77 -1.15 2.16
N ARG A 24 -15.55 -1.59 3.41
CA ARG A 24 -14.31 -1.34 4.14
C ARG A 24 -13.11 -2.05 3.51
N ARG A 25 -13.28 -3.33 3.14
CA ARG A 25 -12.27 -4.10 2.41
C ARG A 25 -11.88 -3.41 1.09
N ALA A 26 -12.85 -2.96 0.29
CA ALA A 26 -12.58 -2.24 -0.94
C ALA A 26 -11.83 -0.92 -0.69
N SER A 27 -12.19 -0.18 0.36
CA SER A 27 -11.50 1.05 0.76
C SER A 27 -10.03 0.79 1.11
N TRP A 28 -9.76 -0.24 1.93
CA TRP A 28 -8.40 -0.61 2.32
C TRP A 28 -7.55 -1.11 1.16
N LEU A 29 -8.13 -1.88 0.24
CA LEU A 29 -7.45 -2.29 -0.99
C LEU A 29 -7.09 -1.09 -1.87
N ARG A 30 -7.98 -0.08 -1.98
CA ARG A 30 -7.64 1.16 -2.69
C ARG A 30 -6.55 1.95 -2.01
N LEU A 31 -6.52 1.98 -0.68
CA LEU A 31 -5.47 2.65 0.09
C LEU A 31 -4.11 1.97 -0.13
N ALA A 32 -4.08 0.63 -0.18
CA ALA A 32 -2.88 -0.13 -0.53
C ALA A 32 -2.38 0.20 -1.94
N GLU A 33 -3.28 0.22 -2.93
CA GLU A 33 -2.92 0.55 -4.31
C GLU A 33 -2.41 2.00 -4.44
N LEU A 34 -3.05 2.96 -3.78
CA LEU A 34 -2.61 4.35 -3.79
C LEU A 34 -1.21 4.50 -3.17
N THR A 35 -0.96 3.80 -2.07
CA THR A 35 0.34 3.79 -1.40
C THR A 35 1.42 3.21 -2.32
N ARG A 36 1.13 2.07 -2.95
CA ARG A 36 2.03 1.43 -3.92
C ARG A 36 2.37 2.39 -5.06
N ARG A 37 1.37 3.01 -5.70
CA ARG A 37 1.58 3.99 -6.77
C ARG A 37 2.45 5.15 -6.32
N THR A 38 2.23 5.66 -5.12
CA THR A 38 3.00 6.79 -4.57
C THR A 38 4.47 6.41 -4.35
N ILE A 39 4.73 5.22 -3.81
CA ILE A 39 6.10 4.71 -3.63
C ILE A 39 6.76 4.48 -4.97
N VAL A 40 6.06 3.87 -5.93
CA VAL A 40 6.58 3.61 -7.27
C VAL A 40 6.94 4.91 -7.98
N THR A 41 6.05 5.90 -7.98
CA THR A 41 6.34 7.21 -8.57
C THR A 41 7.50 7.91 -7.87
N GLY A 42 7.60 7.82 -6.54
CA GLY A 42 8.73 8.38 -5.80
C GLY A 42 10.06 7.73 -6.15
N LEU A 43 10.08 6.41 -6.35
CA LEU A 43 11.28 5.66 -6.76
C LEU A 43 11.64 5.92 -8.23
N ASP A 44 10.65 6.00 -9.12
CA ASP A 44 10.82 6.33 -10.53
C ASP A 44 11.44 7.73 -10.72
N LEU A 45 10.98 8.72 -9.95
CA LEU A 45 11.58 10.07 -9.93
C LEU A 45 13.04 10.08 -9.46
N LEU A 46 13.46 9.09 -8.68
CA LEU A 46 14.84 8.91 -8.23
C LEU A 46 15.67 8.04 -9.20
N GLY A 47 15.07 7.57 -10.30
CA GLY A 47 15.70 6.67 -11.27
C GLY A 47 15.86 5.24 -10.77
N ILE A 48 15.06 4.82 -9.79
CA ILE A 48 15.12 3.48 -9.19
C ILE A 48 13.97 2.64 -9.76
N GLU A 49 14.31 1.58 -10.50
CA GLU A 49 13.32 0.62 -10.99
C GLU A 49 12.69 -0.17 -9.84
N VAL A 50 11.36 -0.26 -9.86
CA VAL A 50 10.59 -1.01 -8.87
C VAL A 50 10.16 -2.35 -9.47
N PRO A 51 10.40 -3.48 -8.78
CA PRO A 51 9.99 -4.79 -9.26
C PRO A 51 8.46 -4.92 -9.34
N GLU A 52 7.96 -5.72 -10.29
CA GLU A 52 6.52 -5.94 -10.51
C GLU A 52 5.81 -6.63 -9.32
N ARG A 53 6.58 -7.23 -8.41
CA ARG A 53 6.09 -7.83 -7.16
C ARG A 53 6.83 -7.22 -5.98
N MET A 54 6.10 -6.44 -5.19
CA MET A 54 6.49 -5.98 -3.85
C MET A 54 5.85 -6.87 -2.79
#